data_AF-A0A397DEE8-F1
#
_entry.id   AF-A0A397DEE8-F1
#
_cell.length_a   1.000
_cell.length_b   1.000
_cell.length_c   1.000
_cell.angle_alpha   90.00
_cell.angle_beta   90.00
_cell.angle_gamma   90.00
#
_symmetry.space_group_name_H-M   'P 1'
#
loop_
_entity.id
_entity.type
_entity.pdbx_description
1 polymer ?
#
loop_
_entity_poly.entity_id
_entity_poly.type
_entity_poly.pdbx_seq_one_letter_code
_entity_poly.pdbx_strand_id
1 'polypeptide(L)'
;MRPGFDFERRMLDMDWRLVEAFNMNDIDTALLQEMVPTLTYALVTETACTSPRLSCKLIRILQLVVETFIECRKGDAYDAHVLQEDLIAVSNERDSFRLRLKEAKTDVKALKAQLARCTTLLKSCSQVLHAQGCSPHTIAAVESMLATSDSMMSTFTPTTDATMPKVAHLCAFCGKAFGTQDYLLKHIDRRHASTSEGVVGKGTIQGGGSSNNQTPNIDILTKLELLLAQHEVHMKKATADSADTLQALQNELAIERAVANELKLARSDLQWR
;
A
#
# COMPACT_ATOMS: atom_id res chain seq x y z
N MET A 1 10.35 26.28 27.62
CA MET A 1 9.37 27.28 27.14
C MET A 1 9.70 27.62 25.70
N ARG A 2 8.73 28.02 24.85
CA ARG A 2 9.08 28.77 23.63
C ARG A 2 9.60 30.16 24.04
N PRO A 3 10.42 30.84 23.21
CA PRO A 3 10.63 32.28 23.34
C PRO A 3 9.29 33.04 23.34
N GLY A 4 9.31 34.27 23.86
CA GLY A 4 8.20 35.20 23.67
C GLY A 4 8.03 35.57 22.19
N PHE A 5 6.88 36.15 21.85
CA PHE A 5 6.74 36.89 20.60
C PHE A 5 7.19 38.33 20.85
N ASP A 6 8.27 38.73 20.19
CA ASP A 6 8.78 40.10 20.18
C ASP A 6 8.67 40.66 18.76
N PHE A 7 8.30 41.94 18.64
CA PHE A 7 8.27 42.62 17.34
C PHE A 7 9.69 42.99 16.89
N GLU A 8 10.05 42.63 15.66
CA GLU A 8 11.30 43.07 15.04
C GLU A 8 11.34 44.60 14.87
N ARG A 9 12.55 45.16 14.94
CA ARG A 9 12.75 46.62 14.89
C ARG A 9 12.62 47.14 13.46
N ARG A 10 11.70 48.07 13.25
CA ARG A 10 11.56 48.79 11.97
C ARG A 10 12.78 49.69 11.75
N MET A 11 13.49 49.45 10.65
CA MET A 11 14.81 50.01 10.34
C MET A 11 15.02 50.31 8.85
N LEU A 12 14.09 49.94 7.97
CA LEU A 12 14.18 50.26 6.54
C LEU A 12 13.62 51.66 6.26
N ASP A 13 14.03 52.27 5.14
CA ASP A 13 13.37 53.46 4.62
C ASP A 13 12.09 53.08 3.84
N MET A 14 11.08 53.96 3.88
CA MET A 14 9.84 53.77 3.12
C MET A 14 10.00 54.30 1.69
N ASP A 15 9.79 53.47 0.67
CA ASP A 15 9.70 53.94 -0.72
C ASP A 15 8.32 54.58 -0.98
N TRP A 16 8.25 55.89 -0.72
CA TRP A 16 7.08 56.72 -1.01
C TRP A 16 6.74 56.80 -2.50
N ARG A 17 7.68 56.51 -3.41
CA ARG A 17 7.42 56.48 -4.87
C ARG A 17 6.64 55.23 -5.23
N LEU A 18 6.97 54.10 -4.61
CA LEU A 18 6.22 52.84 -4.74
C LEU A 18 4.81 52.99 -4.14
N VAL A 19 4.69 53.62 -2.96
CA VAL A 19 3.39 54.01 -2.39
C VAL A 19 2.61 54.94 -3.32
N GLU A 20 3.24 55.92 -3.99
CA GLU A 20 2.55 56.79 -4.95
C GLU A 20 2.16 56.07 -6.25
N ALA A 21 2.96 55.11 -6.73
CA ALA A 21 2.71 54.35 -7.95
C ALA A 21 1.59 53.31 -7.81
N PHE A 22 1.49 52.61 -6.67
CA PHE A 22 0.56 51.47 -6.45
C PHE A 22 -0.90 51.82 -6.79
N ASN A 23 -1.56 51.07 -7.68
CA ASN A 23 -2.94 51.42 -8.08
C ASN A 23 -3.95 50.95 -7.02
N MET A 24 -4.81 51.86 -6.55
CA MET A 24 -5.86 51.53 -5.57
C MET A 24 -7.17 51.07 -6.22
N ASN A 25 -7.32 51.25 -7.54
CA ASN A 25 -8.52 50.90 -8.29
C ASN A 25 -8.38 49.55 -9.02
N ASP A 26 -7.16 49.05 -9.13
CA ASP A 26 -6.77 47.81 -9.82
C ASP A 26 -5.61 47.22 -9.02
N ILE A 27 -5.92 46.23 -8.19
CA ILE A 27 -5.03 45.77 -7.11
C ILE A 27 -4.15 44.64 -7.64
N ASP A 28 -2.93 44.99 -8.04
CA ASP A 28 -1.89 44.01 -8.33
C ASP A 28 -1.46 43.32 -7.04
N THR A 29 -1.86 42.06 -6.87
CA THR A 29 -1.58 41.24 -5.69
C THR A 29 -0.13 40.76 -5.64
N ALA A 30 0.55 40.63 -6.78
CA ALA A 30 1.97 40.29 -6.82
C ALA A 30 2.81 41.49 -6.35
N LEU A 31 2.53 42.69 -6.86
CA LEU A 31 3.16 43.92 -6.39
C LEU A 31 2.83 44.19 -4.91
N LEU A 32 1.59 43.94 -4.48
CA LEU A 32 1.20 44.05 -3.06
C LEU A 32 2.04 43.12 -2.17
N GLN A 33 2.30 41.88 -2.62
CA GLN A 33 3.16 40.92 -1.94
C GLN A 33 4.63 41.37 -1.92
N GLU A 34 5.17 41.89 -3.04
CA GLU A 34 6.52 42.45 -3.11
C GLU A 34 6.70 43.68 -2.21
N MET A 35 5.64 44.46 -1.97
CA MET A 35 5.65 45.59 -1.04
C MET A 35 5.68 45.17 0.44
N VAL A 36 5.26 43.94 0.80
CA VAL A 36 5.10 43.51 2.22
C VAL A 36 6.35 43.73 3.08
N PRO A 37 7.58 43.37 2.67
CA PRO A 37 8.77 43.55 3.52
C PRO A 37 9.03 45.02 3.81
N THR A 38 8.98 45.87 2.78
CA THR A 38 9.14 47.33 2.92
C THR A 38 8.04 47.90 3.83
N LEU A 39 6.78 47.55 3.62
CA LEU A 39 5.65 48.02 4.41
C LEU A 39 5.71 47.58 5.88
N THR A 40 6.20 46.38 6.16
CA THR A 40 6.25 45.80 7.52
C THR A 40 7.41 46.36 8.33
N TYR A 41 8.57 46.55 7.70
CA TYR A 41 9.84 46.87 8.37
C TYR A 41 10.33 48.31 8.17
N ALA A 42 9.63 49.15 7.40
CA ALA A 42 10.00 50.55 7.23
C ALA A 42 9.69 51.40 8.48
N LEU A 43 10.60 52.35 8.77
CA LEU A 43 10.47 53.32 9.83
C LEU A 43 9.72 54.57 9.33
N VAL A 44 8.39 54.55 9.45
CA VAL A 44 7.55 55.71 9.11
C VAL A 44 7.51 56.70 10.27
N THR A 45 8.11 57.88 10.09
CA THR A 45 8.08 58.99 11.04
C THR A 45 7.05 60.06 10.62
N GLU A 46 6.64 60.91 11.57
CA GLU A 46 5.82 62.10 11.27
C GLU A 46 6.47 63.00 10.21
N THR A 47 7.80 63.16 10.26
CA THR A 47 8.59 63.92 9.27
C THR A 47 8.62 63.29 7.88
N ALA A 48 8.37 61.99 7.74
CA ALA A 48 8.24 61.32 6.44
C ALA A 48 6.84 61.50 5.83
N CYS A 49 5.81 61.65 6.67
CA CYS A 49 4.40 61.84 6.30
C CYS A 49 4.06 63.24 5.73
N THR A 50 4.93 63.77 4.87
CA THR A 50 4.85 65.12 4.27
C THR A 50 3.59 65.39 3.44
N SER A 51 2.87 64.35 3.03
CA SER A 51 1.66 64.43 2.20
C SER A 51 0.52 63.61 2.82
N PRO A 52 -0.59 64.24 3.26
CA PRO A 52 -1.76 63.52 3.77
C PRO A 52 -2.35 62.54 2.75
N ARG A 53 -2.28 62.86 1.45
CA ARG A 53 -2.71 61.97 0.36
C ARG A 53 -1.91 60.67 0.33
N LEU A 54 -0.58 60.75 0.47
CA LEU A 54 0.28 59.56 0.49
C LEU A 54 0.14 58.77 1.80
N SER A 55 -0.01 59.47 2.93
CA SER A 55 -0.23 58.83 4.24
C SER A 55 -1.54 58.02 4.28
N CYS A 56 -2.65 58.61 3.80
CA CYS A 56 -3.92 57.89 3.67
C CYS A 56 -3.86 56.74 2.64
N LYS A 57 -3.02 56.85 1.61
CA LYS A 57 -2.81 55.78 0.62
C LYS A 57 -2.01 54.62 1.23
N LEU A 58 -0.93 54.91 1.95
CA LEU A 58 -0.15 53.92 2.71
C LEU A 58 -1.02 53.13 3.69
N ILE A 59 -1.89 53.81 4.44
CA ILE A 59 -2.86 53.16 5.35
C ILE A 59 -3.75 52.17 4.60
N ARG A 60 -4.27 52.53 3.41
CA ARG A 60 -5.08 51.62 2.59
C ARG A 60 -4.30 50.43 2.04
N ILE A 61 -3.05 50.61 1.64
CA ILE A 61 -2.20 49.49 1.20
C ILE A 61 -1.93 48.54 2.38
N LEU A 62 -1.67 49.07 3.58
CA LEU A 62 -1.54 48.26 4.81
C LEU A 62 -2.83 47.51 5.17
N GLN A 63 -4.01 48.11 4.95
CA GLN A 63 -5.30 47.40 5.11
C GLN A 63 -5.41 46.21 4.15
N LEU A 64 -5.10 46.40 2.86
CA LEU A 64 -5.11 45.31 1.86
C LEU A 64 -4.11 44.19 2.18
N VAL A 65 -2.91 44.53 2.68
CA VAL A 65 -1.94 43.51 3.16
C VAL A 65 -2.51 42.70 4.33
N VAL A 66 -3.14 43.35 5.31
CA VAL A 66 -3.75 42.67 6.45
C VAL A 66 -4.96 41.82 6.03
N GLU A 67 -5.80 42.30 5.12
CA GLU A 67 -6.93 41.55 4.55
C GLU A 67 -6.43 40.30 3.80
N THR A 68 -5.37 40.43 3.00
CA THR A 68 -4.72 39.31 2.29
C THR A 68 -4.19 38.26 3.28
N PHE A 69 -3.46 38.68 4.33
CA PHE A 69 -2.98 37.76 5.37
C PHE A 69 -4.12 37.08 6.15
N ILE A 70 -5.23 37.78 6.40
CA ILE A 70 -6.41 37.20 7.04
C ILE A 70 -7.03 36.12 6.15
N GLU A 71 -7.11 36.34 4.83
CA GLU A 71 -7.68 35.36 3.91
C GLU A 71 -6.79 34.12 3.74
N CYS A 72 -5.48 34.30 3.55
CA CYS A 72 -4.52 33.19 3.53
C CYS A 72 -4.66 32.33 4.80
N ARG A 73 -4.75 32.96 5.98
CA ARG A 73 -4.90 32.25 7.26
C ARG A 73 -6.25 31.57 7.47
N LYS A 74 -7.31 31.93 6.73
CA LYS A 74 -8.56 31.15 6.68
C LYS A 74 -8.36 29.90 5.81
N GLY A 75 -7.69 30.04 4.66
CA GLY A 75 -7.29 28.93 3.81
C GLY A 75 -6.46 27.90 4.57
N ASP A 76 -5.35 28.32 5.19
CA ASP A 76 -4.49 27.48 6.03
C ASP A 76 -5.29 26.71 7.10
N ALA A 77 -6.26 27.37 7.74
CA ALA A 77 -7.08 26.78 8.81
C ALA A 77 -8.14 25.81 8.28
N TYR A 78 -8.68 26.05 7.08
CA TYR A 78 -9.61 25.15 6.40
C TYR A 78 -8.88 23.90 5.89
N ASP A 79 -7.76 24.08 5.18
CA ASP A 79 -6.96 22.97 4.65
C ASP A 79 -6.41 22.09 5.78
N ALA A 80 -5.98 22.69 6.89
CA ALA A 80 -5.58 21.95 8.09
C ALA A 80 -6.75 21.17 8.74
N HIS A 81 -8.01 21.64 8.61
CA HIS A 81 -9.19 20.91 9.10
C HIS A 81 -9.50 19.71 8.19
N VAL A 82 -9.50 19.90 6.87
CA VAL A 82 -9.74 18.81 5.90
C VAL A 82 -8.68 17.71 6.06
N LEU A 83 -7.40 18.06 6.13
CA LEU A 83 -6.31 17.11 6.35
C LEU A 83 -6.39 16.40 7.72
N GLN A 84 -6.98 17.05 8.74
CA GLN A 84 -7.23 16.45 10.05
C GLN A 84 -8.39 15.43 9.99
N GLU A 85 -9.44 15.70 9.21
CA GLU A 85 -10.56 14.78 8.98
C GLU A 85 -10.16 13.57 8.12
N ASP A 86 -9.42 13.77 7.03
CA ASP A 86 -8.87 12.70 6.19
C ASP A 86 -7.95 11.76 6.99
N LEU A 87 -7.09 12.32 7.85
CA LEU A 87 -6.21 11.54 8.73
C LEU A 87 -7.01 10.68 9.73
N ILE A 88 -8.15 11.17 10.22
CA ILE A 88 -9.07 10.42 11.08
C ILE A 88 -9.76 9.30 10.28
N ALA A 89 -10.25 9.59 9.08
CA ALA A 89 -10.88 8.59 8.20
C ALA A 89 -9.93 7.42 7.88
N VAL A 90 -8.75 7.71 7.34
CA VAL A 90 -7.72 6.70 7.01
C VAL A 90 -7.24 5.95 8.26
N SER A 91 -7.19 6.61 9.42
CA SER A 91 -6.88 5.94 10.70
C SER A 91 -7.94 4.92 11.10
N ASN A 92 -9.23 5.24 10.91
CA ASN A 92 -10.34 4.34 11.20
C ASN A 92 -10.38 3.14 10.23
N GLU A 93 -10.14 3.37 8.94
CA GLU A 93 -10.05 2.31 7.93
C GLU A 93 -8.89 1.34 8.22
N ARG A 94 -7.69 1.88 8.50
CA ARG A 94 -6.53 1.09 8.94
C ARG A 94 -6.89 0.18 10.11
N ASP A 95 -7.62 0.68 11.10
CA ASP A 95 -7.95 -0.10 12.30
C ASP A 95 -9.08 -1.11 12.05
N SER A 96 -10.00 -0.83 11.12
CA SER A 96 -10.94 -1.81 10.55
C SER A 96 -10.22 -2.96 9.83
N PHE A 97 -9.24 -2.66 8.95
CA PHE A 97 -8.41 -3.68 8.31
C PHE A 97 -7.60 -4.48 9.34
N ARG A 98 -7.08 -3.84 10.40
CA ARG A 98 -6.39 -4.53 11.52
C ARG A 98 -7.32 -5.42 12.35
N LEU A 99 -8.63 -5.17 12.38
CA LEU A 99 -9.62 -6.06 12.99
C LEU A 99 -9.87 -7.27 12.09
N ARG A 100 -10.23 -7.05 10.82
CA ARG A 100 -10.44 -8.12 9.82
C ARG A 100 -9.24 -9.06 9.69
N LEU A 101 -8.01 -8.53 9.78
CA LEU A 101 -6.78 -9.32 9.76
C LEU A 101 -6.61 -10.21 11.01
N LYS A 102 -7.13 -9.81 12.18
CA LYS A 102 -7.14 -10.67 13.38
C LYS A 102 -8.14 -11.81 13.21
N GLU A 103 -9.33 -11.51 12.70
CA GLU A 103 -10.43 -12.45 12.48
C GLU A 103 -10.02 -13.53 11.45
N ALA A 104 -9.54 -13.12 10.28
CA ALA A 104 -8.99 -14.04 9.29
C ALA A 104 -7.81 -14.88 9.85
N LYS A 105 -6.99 -14.32 10.75
CA LYS A 105 -5.90 -15.04 11.43
C LYS A 105 -6.40 -16.03 12.49
N THR A 106 -7.59 -15.84 13.08
CA THR A 106 -8.25 -16.87 13.91
C THR A 106 -8.91 -17.94 13.05
N ASP A 107 -9.54 -17.57 11.93
CA ASP A 107 -10.23 -18.53 11.06
C ASP A 107 -9.24 -19.47 10.37
N VAL A 108 -8.11 -18.94 9.86
CA VAL A 108 -7.02 -19.76 9.32
C VAL A 108 -6.44 -20.72 10.38
N LYS A 109 -6.43 -20.37 11.67
CA LYS A 109 -6.04 -21.31 12.75
C LYS A 109 -7.11 -22.40 12.95
N ALA A 110 -8.39 -22.05 12.94
CA ALA A 110 -9.49 -23.00 13.09
C ALA A 110 -9.53 -24.00 11.93
N LEU A 111 -9.42 -23.50 10.68
CA LEU A 111 -9.35 -24.31 9.46
C LEU A 111 -8.14 -25.25 9.45
N LYS A 112 -6.95 -24.78 9.88
CA LYS A 112 -5.77 -25.66 10.07
C LYS A 112 -6.02 -26.77 11.08
N ALA A 113 -6.65 -26.45 12.21
CA ALA A 113 -6.99 -27.46 13.21
C ALA A 113 -8.03 -28.47 12.70
N GLN A 114 -8.96 -28.05 11.84
CA GLN A 114 -9.92 -28.94 11.18
C GLN A 114 -9.25 -29.81 10.11
N LEU A 115 -8.41 -29.23 9.25
CA LEU A 115 -7.64 -29.95 8.23
C LEU A 115 -6.75 -31.03 8.88
N ALA A 116 -6.07 -30.70 9.98
CA ALA A 116 -5.29 -31.68 10.75
C ALA A 116 -6.15 -32.86 11.24
N ARG A 117 -7.35 -32.62 11.80
CA ARG A 117 -8.27 -33.68 12.23
C ARG A 117 -8.72 -34.55 11.05
N CYS A 118 -9.12 -33.93 9.93
CA CYS A 118 -9.53 -34.65 8.72
C CYS A 118 -8.39 -35.51 8.13
N THR A 119 -7.16 -34.99 8.11
CA THR A 119 -5.97 -35.73 7.67
C THR A 119 -5.68 -36.93 8.58
N THR A 120 -5.81 -36.79 9.91
CA THR A 120 -5.66 -37.92 10.84
C THR A 120 -6.72 -39.00 10.60
N LEU A 121 -7.98 -38.62 10.37
CA LEU A 121 -9.05 -39.57 10.03
C LEU A 121 -8.74 -40.30 8.71
N LEU A 122 -8.38 -39.59 7.64
CA LEU A 122 -8.00 -40.21 6.37
C LEU A 122 -6.80 -41.16 6.51
N LYS A 123 -5.80 -40.83 7.34
CA LYS A 123 -4.65 -41.70 7.64
C LYS A 123 -5.10 -42.99 8.36
N SER A 124 -6.06 -42.91 9.28
CA SER A 124 -6.66 -44.10 9.91
C SER A 124 -7.51 -44.93 8.94
N CYS A 125 -8.27 -44.30 8.04
CA CYS A 125 -9.04 -45.01 7.01
C CYS A 125 -8.14 -45.76 6.03
N SER A 126 -7.03 -45.14 5.59
CA SER A 126 -6.01 -45.80 4.76
C SER A 126 -5.46 -47.07 5.45
N GLN A 127 -5.07 -46.97 6.73
CA GLN A 127 -4.58 -48.12 7.50
C GLN A 127 -5.60 -49.27 7.59
N VAL A 128 -6.89 -48.96 7.74
CA VAL A 128 -7.96 -49.98 7.75
C VAL A 128 -8.15 -50.60 6.36
N LEU A 129 -8.12 -49.82 5.27
CA LEU A 129 -8.25 -50.34 3.90
C LEU A 129 -7.08 -51.26 3.51
N HIS A 130 -5.85 -50.91 3.92
CA HIS A 130 -4.68 -51.79 3.83
C HIS A 130 -4.89 -53.09 4.61
N ALA A 131 -5.33 -53.01 5.87
CA ALA A 131 -5.53 -54.18 6.73
C ALA A 131 -6.67 -55.11 6.27
N GLN A 132 -7.68 -54.58 5.57
CA GLN A 132 -8.80 -55.35 5.00
C GLN A 132 -8.52 -55.87 3.57
N GLY A 133 -7.30 -55.71 3.04
CA GLY A 133 -6.92 -56.23 1.73
C GLY A 133 -7.72 -55.62 0.57
N CYS A 134 -8.13 -54.36 0.70
CA CYS A 134 -8.91 -53.67 -0.33
C CYS A 134 -8.10 -53.48 -1.63
N SER A 135 -8.80 -53.23 -2.75
CA SER A 135 -8.19 -53.06 -4.07
C SER A 135 -7.05 -52.02 -4.03
N PRO A 136 -5.87 -52.31 -4.61
CA PRO A 136 -4.76 -51.36 -4.68
C PRO A 136 -5.14 -50.00 -5.30
N HIS A 137 -6.13 -49.98 -6.19
CA HIS A 137 -6.64 -48.74 -6.79
C HIS A 137 -7.36 -47.86 -5.77
N THR A 138 -8.16 -48.45 -4.87
CA THR A 138 -8.84 -47.75 -3.77
C THR A 138 -7.84 -47.20 -2.76
N ILE A 139 -6.79 -47.96 -2.46
CA ILE A 139 -5.69 -47.55 -1.57
C ILE A 139 -4.95 -46.34 -2.17
N ALA A 140 -4.51 -46.43 -3.43
CA ALA A 140 -3.80 -45.35 -4.13
C ALA A 140 -4.63 -44.06 -4.24
N ALA A 141 -5.96 -44.16 -4.40
CA ALA A 141 -6.84 -43.00 -4.40
C ALA A 141 -6.84 -42.25 -3.04
N VAL A 142 -6.92 -42.98 -1.92
CA VAL A 142 -6.86 -42.39 -0.57
C VAL A 142 -5.47 -41.81 -0.29
N GLU A 143 -4.40 -42.46 -0.73
CA GLU A 143 -3.03 -41.96 -0.59
C GLU A 143 -2.78 -40.69 -1.43
N SER A 144 -3.40 -40.57 -2.61
CA SER A 144 -3.41 -39.33 -3.41
C SER A 144 -4.15 -38.19 -2.72
N MET A 145 -5.30 -38.46 -2.07
CA MET A 145 -6.00 -37.47 -1.25
C MET A 145 -5.16 -37.03 -0.05
N LEU A 146 -4.43 -37.95 0.58
CA LEU A 146 -3.50 -37.64 1.68
C LEU A 146 -2.32 -36.78 1.24
N ALA A 147 -1.68 -37.11 0.11
CA ALA A 147 -0.60 -36.31 -0.46
C ALA A 147 -1.07 -34.89 -0.83
N THR A 148 -2.30 -34.77 -1.36
CA THR A 148 -2.92 -33.46 -1.64
C THR A 148 -3.17 -32.68 -0.35
N SER A 149 -3.66 -33.33 0.70
CA SER A 149 -3.93 -32.69 2.00
C SER A 149 -2.64 -32.22 2.71
N ASP A 150 -1.60 -33.06 2.75
CA ASP A 150 -0.30 -32.69 3.33
C ASP A 150 0.38 -31.57 2.51
N SER A 151 0.22 -31.55 1.18
CA SER A 151 0.70 -30.45 0.31
C SER A 151 -0.01 -29.11 0.61
N MET A 152 -1.33 -29.12 0.74
CA MET A 152 -2.10 -27.93 1.14
C MET A 152 -1.72 -27.47 2.56
N MET A 153 -1.60 -28.39 3.52
CA MET A 153 -1.17 -28.10 4.89
C MET A 153 0.23 -27.48 4.93
N SER A 154 1.16 -27.97 4.10
CA SER A 154 2.52 -27.42 3.97
C SER A 154 2.50 -26.01 3.35
N THR A 155 1.67 -25.78 2.34
CA THR A 155 1.45 -24.45 1.72
C THR A 155 0.89 -23.44 2.73
N PHE A 156 0.09 -23.92 3.69
CA PHE A 156 -0.44 -23.10 4.79
C PHE A 156 0.50 -22.99 6.00
N THR A 157 1.74 -23.46 5.97
CA THR A 157 2.67 -23.27 7.12
C THR A 157 2.77 -21.79 7.50
N PRO A 158 2.52 -21.41 8.77
CA PRO A 158 2.60 -20.03 9.17
C PRO A 158 4.07 -19.63 9.20
N THR A 159 4.49 -18.78 8.25
CA THR A 159 5.79 -18.11 8.33
C THR A 159 5.93 -17.42 9.68
N THR A 160 6.85 -17.91 10.50
CA THR A 160 7.16 -17.37 11.82
C THR A 160 8.00 -16.10 11.68
N ASP A 161 7.35 -14.93 11.68
CA ASP A 161 7.90 -13.56 11.84
C ASP A 161 9.08 -13.09 10.95
N ALA A 162 9.60 -13.93 10.07
CA ALA A 162 10.84 -13.69 9.31
C ALA A 162 10.63 -13.54 7.78
N THR A 163 9.38 -13.65 7.32
CA THR A 163 9.00 -13.47 5.91
C THR A 163 7.57 -12.92 5.78
N MET A 164 7.44 -11.59 5.88
CA MET A 164 6.74 -10.85 4.82
C MET A 164 7.17 -11.41 3.45
N PRO A 165 6.37 -11.33 2.36
CA PRO A 165 6.91 -11.59 1.03
C PRO A 165 8.15 -10.71 0.86
N LYS A 166 9.34 -11.33 0.87
CA LYS A 166 10.62 -10.60 0.92
C LYS A 166 10.70 -9.83 -0.38
N VAL A 167 10.38 -8.53 -0.31
CA VAL A 167 10.18 -7.66 -1.48
C VAL A 167 11.45 -7.76 -2.30
N ALA A 168 11.37 -8.57 -3.35
CA ALA A 168 12.55 -9.23 -3.84
C ALA A 168 13.44 -8.17 -4.47
N HIS A 169 14.62 -7.97 -3.91
CA HIS A 169 15.47 -6.83 -4.18
C HIS A 169 15.91 -6.90 -5.64
N LEU A 170 15.28 -6.10 -6.50
CA LEU A 170 15.43 -6.15 -7.94
C LEU A 170 16.72 -5.46 -8.38
N CYS A 171 17.49 -6.12 -9.24
CA CYS A 171 18.62 -5.51 -9.90
C CYS A 171 18.18 -4.58 -11.04
N ALA A 172 18.45 -3.29 -10.91
CA ALA A 172 18.15 -2.29 -11.94
C ALA A 172 18.80 -2.58 -13.31
N PHE A 173 19.90 -3.35 -13.34
CA PHE A 173 20.64 -3.68 -14.56
C PHE A 173 20.13 -4.93 -15.30
N CYS A 174 19.34 -5.82 -14.68
CA CYS A 174 18.83 -7.03 -15.35
C CYS A 174 17.50 -7.61 -14.83
N GLY A 175 16.79 -6.93 -13.93
CA GLY A 175 15.48 -7.35 -13.42
C GLY A 175 15.45 -8.60 -12.54
N LYS A 176 16.61 -9.14 -12.11
CA LYS A 176 16.64 -10.32 -11.22
C LYS A 176 16.39 -9.91 -9.78
N ALA A 177 15.57 -10.70 -9.08
CA ALA A 177 15.02 -10.36 -7.77
C ALA A 177 15.64 -11.24 -6.67
N PHE A 178 16.15 -10.62 -5.60
CA PHE A 178 16.94 -11.30 -4.56
C PHE A 178 16.25 -11.31 -3.19
N GLY A 179 16.36 -12.43 -2.47
CA GLY A 179 15.70 -12.60 -1.17
C GLY A 179 16.25 -11.71 -0.04
N THR A 180 17.44 -11.12 -0.18
CA THR A 180 17.95 -10.08 0.72
C THR A 180 18.78 -9.05 -0.05
N GLN A 181 18.88 -7.84 0.50
CA GLN A 181 19.66 -6.74 -0.07
C GLN A 181 21.15 -7.09 -0.21
N ASP A 182 21.68 -7.88 0.71
CA ASP A 182 23.07 -8.34 0.73
C ASP A 182 23.38 -9.25 -0.48
N TYR A 183 22.41 -10.07 -0.91
CA TYR A 183 22.52 -10.84 -2.15
C TYR A 183 22.32 -9.99 -3.41
N LEU A 184 21.51 -8.91 -3.36
CA LEU A 184 21.44 -7.95 -4.47
C LEU A 184 22.79 -7.23 -4.66
N LEU A 185 23.41 -6.74 -3.59
CA LEU A 185 24.71 -6.06 -3.66
C LEU A 185 25.79 -7.00 -4.20
N LYS A 186 25.90 -8.22 -3.64
CA LYS A 186 26.82 -9.26 -4.14
C LYS A 186 26.50 -9.77 -5.56
N HIS A 187 25.29 -9.55 -6.05
CA HIS A 187 24.92 -9.81 -7.45
C HIS A 187 25.33 -8.66 -8.36
N ILE A 188 25.13 -7.41 -7.94
CA ILE A 188 25.66 -6.24 -8.64
C ILE A 188 27.17 -6.38 -8.76
N ASP A 189 27.88 -6.66 -7.68
CA ASP A 189 29.35 -6.88 -7.62
C ASP A 189 29.86 -8.14 -8.36
N ARG A 190 28.99 -8.95 -8.99
CA ARG A 190 29.35 -10.17 -9.74
C ARG A 190 28.75 -10.30 -11.14
N ARG A 191 27.74 -9.51 -11.47
CA ARG A 191 27.06 -9.54 -12.79
C ARG A 191 27.06 -8.19 -13.50
N HIS A 192 27.27 -7.10 -12.77
CA HIS A 192 27.15 -5.74 -13.25
C HIS A 192 28.41 -4.90 -12.94
N ALA A 193 29.14 -5.24 -11.88
CA ALA A 193 30.57 -5.50 -12.01
C ALA A 193 30.77 -6.94 -12.55
N SER A 194 31.57 -7.06 -13.60
CA SER A 194 31.96 -8.24 -14.37
C SER A 194 31.66 -9.67 -13.83
N THR A 195 30.76 -10.37 -14.54
CA THR A 195 30.93 -11.78 -15.01
C THR A 195 30.34 -13.01 -14.24
N SER A 196 29.49 -13.77 -14.98
CA SER A 196 29.26 -15.26 -14.99
C SER A 196 28.16 -15.98 -14.15
N GLU A 197 27.58 -17.03 -14.77
CA GLU A 197 26.41 -17.94 -14.49
C GLU A 197 26.31 -18.62 -13.07
N GLY A 198 25.55 -19.68 -12.74
CA GLY A 198 24.68 -20.66 -13.44
C GLY A 198 23.52 -21.25 -12.60
N VAL A 199 22.89 -22.38 -13.03
CA VAL A 199 21.44 -22.65 -12.84
C VAL A 199 21.02 -24.14 -12.99
N VAL A 200 19.88 -24.56 -12.38
CA VAL A 200 19.09 -25.84 -12.61
C VAL A 200 19.69 -27.17 -12.07
N GLY A 201 18.95 -28.28 -11.80
CA GLY A 201 17.48 -28.58 -11.74
C GLY A 201 17.09 -30.06 -12.08
N LYS A 202 15.77 -30.39 -12.13
CA LYS A 202 15.07 -31.69 -12.54
C LYS A 202 15.12 -32.92 -11.58
N GLY A 203 14.22 -33.93 -11.63
CA GLY A 203 12.90 -34.10 -12.34
C GLY A 203 12.40 -35.57 -12.59
N THR A 204 11.13 -35.76 -13.04
CA THR A 204 10.46 -37.01 -13.59
C THR A 204 10.13 -38.18 -12.59
N ILE A 205 9.41 -39.31 -12.87
CA ILE A 205 9.03 -40.08 -14.10
C ILE A 205 7.48 -40.40 -14.25
N GLN A 206 6.98 -41.66 -14.31
CA GLN A 206 5.70 -42.07 -14.98
C GLN A 206 5.06 -43.45 -14.57
N GLY A 207 3.76 -43.69 -14.89
CA GLY A 207 3.13 -44.99 -15.31
C GLY A 207 2.42 -45.89 -14.26
N GLY A 208 1.38 -46.71 -14.55
CA GLY A 208 0.45 -46.82 -15.72
C GLY A 208 -0.41 -48.13 -15.83
N GLY A 209 -1.75 -48.03 -16.06
CA GLY A 209 -2.69 -49.11 -16.49
C GLY A 209 -3.25 -50.09 -15.41
N SER A 210 -4.35 -50.88 -15.60
CA SER A 210 -5.50 -50.83 -16.53
C SER A 210 -6.64 -51.85 -16.15
N SER A 211 -7.93 -51.48 -16.29
CA SER A 211 -9.14 -52.34 -16.56
C SER A 211 -9.57 -53.47 -15.57
N ASN A 212 -10.85 -53.91 -15.42
CA ASN A 212 -12.21 -53.33 -15.60
C ASN A 212 -13.28 -54.26 -14.94
N ASN A 213 -14.58 -53.85 -14.94
CA ASN A 213 -15.84 -54.59 -14.70
C ASN A 213 -16.34 -54.81 -13.24
N GLN A 214 -17.42 -54.09 -12.87
CA GLN A 214 -18.48 -54.59 -11.96
C GLN A 214 -19.77 -53.72 -11.93
N THR A 215 -20.70 -53.96 -12.85
CA THR A 215 -22.10 -53.45 -12.79
C THR A 215 -22.90 -54.27 -11.75
N PRO A 216 -23.00 -53.79 -10.50
CA PRO A 216 -24.10 -52.87 -10.20
C PRO A 216 -23.69 -51.63 -9.37
N ASN A 217 -22.43 -51.52 -8.95
CA ASN A 217 -21.94 -50.38 -8.17
C ASN A 217 -21.78 -49.11 -9.01
N ILE A 218 -21.76 -49.26 -10.34
CA ILE A 218 -21.49 -48.18 -11.31
C ILE A 218 -22.50 -47.03 -11.20
N ASP A 219 -23.78 -47.28 -10.91
CA ASP A 219 -24.79 -46.20 -10.81
C ASP A 219 -24.60 -45.29 -9.57
N ILE A 220 -23.95 -45.81 -8.52
CA ILE A 220 -23.55 -45.03 -7.34
C ILE A 220 -22.21 -44.34 -7.61
N LEU A 221 -21.26 -45.02 -8.28
CA LEU A 221 -19.99 -44.41 -8.69
C LEU A 221 -20.21 -43.23 -9.65
N THR A 222 -20.94 -43.38 -10.74
CA THR A 222 -21.19 -42.28 -11.71
C THR A 222 -21.88 -41.09 -11.07
N LYS A 223 -22.76 -41.33 -10.09
CA LYS A 223 -23.41 -40.26 -9.32
C LYS A 223 -22.44 -39.53 -8.38
N LEU A 224 -21.49 -40.24 -7.77
CA LEU A 224 -20.41 -39.64 -6.98
C LEU A 224 -19.38 -38.93 -7.86
N GLU A 225 -19.02 -39.50 -9.01
CA GLU A 225 -18.15 -38.90 -10.02
C GLU A 225 -18.75 -37.59 -10.57
N LEU A 226 -20.05 -37.58 -10.85
CA LEU A 226 -20.78 -36.37 -11.27
C LEU A 226 -20.77 -35.29 -10.18
N LEU A 227 -21.01 -35.67 -8.92
CA LEU A 227 -20.95 -34.73 -7.79
C LEU A 227 -19.53 -34.22 -7.52
N LEU A 228 -18.50 -35.06 -7.71
CA LEU A 228 -17.09 -34.68 -7.60
C LEU A 228 -16.69 -33.73 -8.74
N ALA A 229 -17.08 -34.00 -9.98
CA ALA A 229 -16.85 -33.11 -11.12
C ALA A 229 -17.58 -31.77 -10.94
N GLN A 230 -18.82 -31.78 -10.44
CA GLN A 230 -19.57 -30.56 -10.12
C GLN A 230 -18.91 -29.76 -8.99
N HIS A 231 -18.41 -30.44 -7.95
CA HIS A 231 -17.65 -29.80 -6.87
C HIS A 231 -16.29 -29.27 -7.35
N GLU A 232 -15.61 -29.97 -8.25
CA GLU A 232 -14.35 -29.51 -8.86
C GLU A 232 -14.57 -28.25 -9.72
N VAL A 233 -15.65 -28.21 -10.52
CA VAL A 233 -16.04 -27.01 -11.28
C VAL A 233 -16.41 -25.86 -10.34
N HIS A 234 -17.15 -26.12 -9.27
CA HIS A 234 -17.51 -25.10 -8.27
C HIS A 234 -16.27 -24.56 -7.53
N MET A 235 -15.33 -25.43 -7.16
CA MET A 235 -14.06 -25.05 -6.55
C MET A 235 -13.18 -24.25 -7.52
N LYS A 236 -13.04 -24.71 -8.77
CA LYS A 236 -12.31 -23.98 -9.83
C LYS A 236 -12.88 -22.59 -10.05
N LYS A 237 -14.21 -22.47 -10.10
CA LYS A 237 -14.89 -21.17 -10.17
C LYS A 237 -14.60 -20.31 -8.94
N ALA A 238 -14.80 -20.84 -7.72
CA ALA A 238 -14.51 -20.09 -6.50
C ALA A 238 -13.04 -19.63 -6.39
N THR A 239 -12.08 -20.42 -6.90
CA THR A 239 -10.68 -19.99 -7.00
C THR A 239 -10.43 -18.95 -8.08
N ALA A 240 -11.18 -18.95 -9.19
CA ALA A 240 -11.10 -17.92 -10.22
C ALA A 240 -11.72 -16.60 -9.73
N ASP A 241 -12.96 -16.64 -9.23
CA ASP A 241 -13.65 -15.49 -8.63
C ASP A 241 -12.79 -14.86 -7.50
N SER A 242 -12.12 -15.68 -6.68
CA SER A 242 -11.18 -15.21 -5.65
C SER A 242 -9.86 -14.68 -6.20
N ALA A 243 -9.34 -15.20 -7.32
CA ALA A 243 -8.14 -14.70 -7.97
C ALA A 243 -8.39 -13.34 -8.64
N ASP A 244 -9.55 -13.19 -9.31
CA ASP A 244 -9.98 -11.92 -9.91
C ASP A 244 -10.20 -10.85 -8.82
N THR A 245 -10.80 -11.22 -7.69
CA THR A 245 -10.93 -10.33 -6.52
C THR A 245 -9.57 -9.91 -5.96
N LEU A 246 -8.60 -10.84 -5.86
CA LEU A 246 -7.23 -10.53 -5.44
C LEU A 246 -6.48 -9.66 -6.47
N GLN A 247 -6.74 -9.82 -7.76
CA GLN A 247 -6.14 -9.01 -8.82
C GLN A 247 -6.71 -7.57 -8.79
N ALA A 248 -8.01 -7.40 -8.54
CA ALA A 248 -8.61 -6.08 -8.34
C ALA A 248 -7.96 -5.34 -7.15
N LEU A 249 -7.88 -5.99 -5.98
CA LEU A 249 -7.23 -5.43 -4.78
C LEU A 249 -5.73 -5.12 -4.99
N GLN A 250 -5.03 -5.90 -5.83
CA GLN A 250 -3.64 -5.60 -6.20
C GLN A 250 -3.52 -4.37 -7.11
N ASN A 251 -4.49 -4.15 -7.99
CA ASN A 251 -4.54 -2.97 -8.86
C ASN A 251 -4.85 -1.69 -8.05
N GLU A 252 -5.81 -1.76 -7.12
CA GLU A 252 -6.12 -0.66 -6.19
C GLU A 252 -4.90 -0.29 -5.34
N LEU A 253 -4.25 -1.27 -4.72
CA LEU A 253 -3.02 -1.09 -3.94
C LEU A 253 -1.85 -0.53 -4.78
N ALA A 254 -1.83 -0.75 -6.10
CA ALA A 254 -0.85 -0.14 -7.00
C ALA A 254 -1.16 1.35 -7.26
N ILE A 255 -2.43 1.72 -7.37
CA ILE A 255 -2.89 3.11 -7.52
C ILE A 255 -2.61 3.90 -6.23
N GLU A 256 -2.95 3.35 -5.05
CA GLU A 256 -2.62 3.97 -3.75
C GLU A 256 -1.13 4.27 -3.62
N ARG A 257 -0.27 3.35 -4.05
CA ARG A 257 1.19 3.51 -4.03
C ARG A 257 1.69 4.57 -5.02
N ALA A 258 1.03 4.75 -6.16
CA ALA A 258 1.34 5.84 -7.09
C ALA A 258 1.01 7.19 -6.44
N VAL A 259 -0.21 7.36 -5.94
CA VAL A 259 -0.68 8.58 -5.25
C VAL A 259 0.21 8.89 -4.03
N ALA A 260 0.55 7.90 -3.21
CA ALA A 260 1.44 8.09 -2.06
C ALA A 260 2.87 8.50 -2.45
N ASN A 261 3.36 8.12 -3.63
CA ASN A 261 4.65 8.57 -4.14
C ASN A 261 4.57 10.01 -4.70
N GLU A 262 3.50 10.36 -5.41
CA GLU A 262 3.29 11.73 -5.91
C GLU A 262 3.11 12.73 -4.76
N LEU A 263 2.29 12.41 -3.75
CA LEU A 263 2.16 13.21 -2.53
C LEU A 263 3.49 13.36 -1.78
N LYS A 264 4.35 12.34 -1.81
CA LYS A 264 5.70 12.39 -1.21
C LYS A 264 6.65 13.29 -2.01
N LEU A 265 6.58 13.29 -3.35
CA LEU A 265 7.35 14.17 -4.23
C LEU A 265 6.92 15.63 -4.07
N ALA A 266 5.61 15.91 -4.14
CA ALA A 266 5.06 17.24 -3.89
C ALA A 266 5.45 17.76 -2.48
N ARG A 267 5.44 16.88 -1.47
CA ARG A 267 5.91 17.22 -0.13
C ARG A 267 7.40 17.55 -0.08
N SER A 268 8.27 16.86 -0.84
CA SER A 268 9.69 17.25 -0.90
C SER A 268 9.89 18.57 -1.65
N ASP A 269 9.14 18.85 -2.71
CA ASP A 269 9.24 20.11 -3.45
C ASP A 269 8.79 21.31 -2.61
N LEU A 270 7.83 21.10 -1.70
CA LEU A 270 7.42 22.06 -0.66
C LEU A 270 8.42 22.18 0.52
N GLN A 271 9.48 21.36 0.59
CA GLN A 271 10.56 21.49 1.58
C GLN A 271 11.83 22.13 1.01
N TRP A 272 11.85 22.48 -0.29
CA TRP A 272 12.94 23.19 -0.97
C TRP A 272 12.50 24.57 -1.49
N ARG A 273 11.43 25.13 -0.92
CA ARG A 273 10.92 26.49 -1.13
C ARG A 273 10.79 27.21 0.21
#